data_AF-A0A1H0MQF9-F1
#
_entry.id   AF-A0A1H0MQF9-F1
#
_cell.length_a   1.000
_cell.length_b   1.000
_cell.length_c   1.000
_cell.angle_alpha   90.00
_cell.angle_beta   90.00
_cell.angle_gamma   90.00
#
_symmetry.space_group_name_H-M   'P 1'
#
loop_
_entity.id
_entity.type
_entity.pdbx_description
1 polymer ?
#
loop_
_entity_poly.entity_id
_entity_poly.type
_entity_poly.pdbx_seq_one_letter_code
_entity_poly.pdbx_strand_id
1 'polypeptide(L)'
;MMIKDLLKDLKYKNIELSVSGADLDVNYQTEELPEDVITLIRRHKTEIISFLNQISGNLAIENTPLLSNYVLSSSQRRLWLLSQFEGGDLAYNVMGAFVFEGELDKPAFAQSFTALI
;
A
#
# COMPACT_ATOMS: atom_id res chain seq x y z
N MET A 1 10.70 23.50 -15.84
CA MET A 1 10.44 22.88 -14.52
C MET A 1 10.79 21.41 -14.63
N MET A 2 11.45 20.79 -13.65
CA MET A 2 11.74 19.36 -13.74
C MET A 2 10.48 18.54 -13.41
N ILE A 3 10.28 17.41 -14.09
CA ILE A 3 9.13 16.51 -13.88
C ILE A 3 9.05 16.01 -12.44
N LYS A 4 10.19 15.79 -11.79
CA LYS A 4 10.25 15.39 -10.38
C LYS A 4 9.64 16.44 -9.44
N ASP A 5 9.87 17.73 -9.73
CA ASP A 5 9.31 18.82 -8.93
C ASP A 5 7.80 18.92 -9.15
N LEU A 6 7.35 18.79 -10.40
CA LEU A 6 5.92 18.70 -10.73
C LEU A 6 5.22 17.59 -9.95
N LEU A 7 5.75 16.37 -9.98
CA LEU A 7 5.15 15.22 -9.30
C LEU A 7 5.14 15.39 -7.77
N LYS A 8 6.16 16.05 -7.22
CA LYS A 8 6.21 16.38 -5.80
C LYS A 8 5.13 17.38 -5.42
N ASP A 9 4.95 18.43 -6.22
CA ASP A 9 3.91 19.45 -6.02
C ASP A 9 2.50 18.85 -6.13
N LEU A 10 2.27 17.97 -7.10
CA LEU A 10 1.01 17.23 -7.22
C LEU A 10 0.76 16.34 -6.00
N LYS A 11 1.78 15.64 -5.50
CA LYS A 11 1.66 14.82 -4.29
C LYS A 11 1.29 15.64 -3.05
N TYR A 12 1.85 16.84 -2.89
CA TYR A 12 1.44 17.76 -1.80
C TYR A 12 -0.01 18.21 -1.91
N LYS A 13 -0.58 18.21 -3.12
CA LYS A 13 -2.00 18.47 -3.37
C LYS A 13 -2.87 17.20 -3.29
N ASN A 14 -2.31 16.07 -2.82
CA ASN A 14 -2.96 14.75 -2.80
C ASN A 14 -3.41 14.28 -4.19
N ILE A 15 -2.64 14.62 -5.22
CA ILE A 15 -2.83 14.17 -6.60
C ILE A 15 -1.67 13.26 -6.95
N GLU A 16 -1.96 11.98 -7.16
CA GLU A 16 -0.97 10.97 -7.54
C GLU A 16 -1.22 10.51 -8.97
N LEU A 17 -0.12 10.36 -9.72
CA LEU A 17 -0.14 9.91 -11.11
C LEU A 17 0.45 8.52 -11.22
N SER A 18 -0.25 7.61 -11.88
CA SER A 18 0.22 6.26 -12.20
C SER A 18 0.09 5.98 -13.69
N VAL A 19 0.91 5.06 -14.21
CA VAL A 19 0.82 4.61 -15.60
C VAL A 19 0.05 3.31 -15.65
N SER A 20 -0.99 3.27 -16.49
CA SER A 20 -1.79 2.07 -16.75
C SER A 20 -1.68 1.72 -18.24
N GLY A 21 -0.75 0.81 -18.55
CA GLY A 21 -0.39 0.49 -19.94
C GLY A 21 0.21 1.71 -20.68
N ALA A 22 -0.55 2.28 -21.61
CA ALA A 22 -0.15 3.44 -22.41
C ALA A 22 -0.74 4.77 -21.90
N ASP A 23 -1.63 4.71 -20.89
CA ASP A 23 -2.34 5.87 -20.37
C ASP A 23 -1.91 6.24 -18.95
N LEU A 24 -2.35 7.42 -18.54
CA LEU A 24 -2.04 8.02 -17.25
C LEU A 24 -3.31 8.03 -16.40
N ASP A 25 -3.27 7.33 -15.28
CA ASP A 25 -4.30 7.39 -14.25
C ASP A 25 -3.98 8.52 -13.28
N VAL A 26 -5.02 9.28 -12.92
CA VAL A 26 -4.92 10.42 -11.99
C VAL A 26 -5.77 10.09 -10.78
N ASN A 27 -5.12 9.82 -9.65
CA ASN A 27 -5.77 9.58 -8.38
C ASN A 27 -5.77 10.89 -7.56
N TYR A 28 -6.93 11.31 -7.09
CA TYR A 28 -7.09 12.55 -6.32
C TYR A 28 -8.20 12.39 -5.28
N GLN A 29 -8.08 13.13 -4.18
CA GLN A 29 -9.03 13.06 -3.04
C GLN A 29 -10.04 14.23 -3.01
N THR A 30 -9.95 15.17 -3.95
CA THR A 30 -10.90 16.30 -4.07
C THR A 30 -12.14 15.91 -4.88
N GLU A 31 -13.26 16.61 -4.68
CA GLU A 31 -14.50 16.38 -5.45
C GLU A 31 -14.27 16.56 -6.96
N GLU A 32 -13.45 17.55 -7.34
CA GLU A 32 -13.05 17.80 -8.72
C GLU A 32 -11.56 18.09 -8.82
N LEU A 33 -10.99 17.79 -9.99
CA LEU A 33 -9.61 18.08 -10.34
C LEU A 33 -9.52 19.47 -11.00
N PRO A 34 -8.75 20.42 -10.46
CA PRO A 34 -8.65 21.77 -11.01
C PRO A 34 -8.20 21.80 -12.49
N GLU A 35 -8.81 22.65 -13.32
CA GLU A 35 -8.53 22.72 -14.76
C GLU A 35 -7.08 23.11 -15.09
N ASP A 36 -6.45 23.93 -14.26
CA ASP A 36 -5.05 24.32 -14.38
C ASP A 36 -4.13 23.09 -14.24
N VAL A 37 -4.46 22.20 -13.29
CA VAL A 37 -3.74 20.95 -13.07
C VAL A 37 -3.93 19.99 -14.25
N ILE A 38 -5.16 19.86 -14.76
CA ILE A 38 -5.45 19.03 -15.94
C ILE A 38 -4.62 19.51 -17.14
N THR A 39 -4.60 20.82 -17.37
CA THR A 39 -3.85 21.44 -18.46
C THR A 39 -2.35 21.20 -18.32
N LEU A 40 -1.83 21.33 -17.09
CA LEU A 40 -0.44 21.08 -16.76
C LEU A 40 -0.03 19.61 -16.99
N ILE A 41 -0.86 18.66 -16.54
CA ILE A 41 -0.64 17.22 -16.75
C ILE A 41 -0.66 16.91 -18.25
N ARG A 42 -1.64 17.43 -19.00
CA ARG A 42 -1.74 17.20 -20.45
C ARG A 42 -0.52 17.74 -21.20
N ARG A 43 -0.02 18.92 -20.82
CA ARG A 43 1.17 19.54 -21.43
C ARG A 43 2.42 18.67 -21.28
N HIS A 44 2.57 17.98 -20.15
CA HIS A 44 3.75 17.17 -19.84
C HIS A 44 3.48 15.65 -19.92
N LYS A 45 2.35 15.20 -20.49
CA LYS A 45 1.91 13.79 -20.47
C LYS A 45 3.02 12.83 -20.88
N THR A 46 3.69 13.10 -22.01
CA THR A 46 4.73 12.22 -22.55
C THR A 46 5.96 12.13 -21.64
N GLU A 47 6.38 13.25 -21.07
CA GLU A 47 7.52 13.31 -20.15
C GLU A 47 7.21 12.61 -18.82
N ILE A 48 5.99 12.80 -18.30
CA ILE A 48 5.50 12.13 -17.09
C ILE A 48 5.48 10.62 -17.28
N ILE A 49 4.91 10.13 -18.38
CA ILE A 49 4.86 8.69 -18.67
C ILE A 49 6.27 8.11 -18.78
N SER A 50 7.17 8.79 -19.51
CA SER A 50 8.57 8.33 -19.62
C SER A 50 9.26 8.26 -18.27
N PHE A 51 9.06 9.26 -17.41
CA PHE A 51 9.67 9.32 -16.08
C PHE A 51 9.11 8.26 -15.14
N LEU A 52 7.78 8.10 -15.11
CA LEU A 52 7.13 7.08 -14.30
C LEU A 52 7.54 5.68 -14.75
N ASN A 53 7.59 5.39 -16.06
CA ASN A 53 8.08 4.10 -16.55
C ASN A 53 9.56 3.84 -16.22
N GLN A 54 10.38 4.88 -16.18
CA GLN A 54 11.79 4.77 -15.78
C GLN A 54 11.92 4.40 -14.29
N ILE A 55 11.04 4.91 -13.42
CA ILE A 55 11.06 4.65 -11.98
C ILE A 55 10.31 3.37 -11.60
N SER A 56 9.24 3.05 -12.34
CA SER A 56 8.41 1.86 -12.17
C SER A 56 9.09 0.57 -12.65
N GLY A 57 10.35 0.63 -13.09
CA GLY A 57 11.15 -0.54 -13.43
C GLY A 57 11.15 -1.55 -12.29
N ASN A 58 10.42 -2.66 -12.49
CA ASN A 58 10.31 -3.83 -11.60
C ASN A 58 9.88 -3.54 -10.14
N LEU A 59 8.83 -2.74 -9.93
CA LEU A 59 8.15 -2.65 -8.64
C LEU A 59 6.82 -3.42 -8.59
N ALA A 60 6.40 -4.05 -9.69
CA ALA A 60 5.29 -4.98 -9.67
C ALA A 60 5.71 -6.20 -8.83
N ILE A 61 5.14 -6.33 -7.63
CA ILE A 61 5.30 -7.52 -6.82
C ILE A 61 4.52 -8.62 -7.53
N GLU A 62 5.25 -9.49 -8.23
CA GLU A 62 4.62 -10.66 -8.86
C GLU A 62 3.99 -11.53 -7.78
N ASN A 63 2.78 -12.01 -8.07
CA ASN A 63 2.13 -12.94 -7.17
C ASN A 63 2.95 -14.23 -7.14
N THR A 64 3.27 -14.72 -5.94
CA THR A 64 3.98 -15.98 -5.80
C THR A 64 3.04 -17.12 -6.20
N PRO A 65 3.49 -18.12 -6.99
CA PRO A 65 2.64 -19.25 -7.36
C PRO A 65 2.09 -19.95 -6.12
N LEU A 66 0.90 -20.55 -6.26
CA LEU A 66 0.29 -21.33 -5.20
C LEU A 66 1.11 -22.60 -4.94
N LEU A 67 1.62 -22.76 -3.72
CA LEU A 67 2.42 -23.90 -3.29
C LEU A 67 1.80 -24.54 -2.04
N SER A 68 2.14 -25.81 -1.80
CA SER A 68 1.78 -26.50 -0.55
C SER A 68 2.39 -25.85 0.69
N ASN A 69 3.54 -25.18 0.52
CA ASN A 69 4.28 -24.53 1.59
C ASN A 69 5.23 -23.47 1.02
N TYR A 70 5.48 -22.44 1.83
CA TYR A 70 6.44 -21.38 1.52
C TYR A 70 7.61 -21.41 2.52
N VAL A 71 8.78 -20.97 2.06
CA VAL A 71 9.95 -20.81 2.94
C VAL A 71 9.67 -19.68 3.92
N LEU A 72 10.01 -19.90 5.20
CA LEU A 72 9.92 -18.84 6.20
C LEU A 72 10.80 -17.66 5.81
N SER A 73 10.26 -16.45 5.91
CA SER A 73 11.08 -15.24 5.90
C SER A 73 12.11 -15.29 7.03
N SER A 74 13.20 -14.51 6.91
CA SER A 74 14.23 -14.42 7.94
C SER A 74 13.65 -14.07 9.32
N SER A 75 12.66 -13.16 9.36
CA SER A 75 11.96 -12.77 10.59
C SER A 75 11.14 -13.92 11.17
N GLN A 76 10.37 -14.64 10.35
CA GLN A 76 9.59 -15.80 10.80
C GLN A 76 10.49 -16.93 11.31
N ARG A 77 11.60 -17.22 10.60
CA ARG A 77 12.57 -18.24 11.03
C ARG A 77 13.21 -17.88 12.37
N ARG A 78 13.55 -16.60 12.58
CA ARG A 78 14.08 -16.11 13.85
C ARG A 78 13.06 -16.29 14.98
N LEU A 79 11.81 -15.89 14.77
CA LEU A 79 10.74 -16.07 15.76
C LEU A 79 10.57 -17.54 16.13
N TRP A 80 10.48 -18.42 15.13
CA TRP A 80 10.38 -19.87 15.35
C TRP A 80 11.56 -20.41 16.17
N LEU A 81 12.79 -20.02 15.84
CA LEU A 81 13.98 -20.45 16.58
C LEU A 81 13.96 -19.97 18.04
N LEU A 82 13.57 -18.72 18.28
CA LEU A 82 13.46 -18.16 19.63
C LEU A 82 12.39 -18.87 20.47
N SER A 83 11.29 -19.26 19.83
CA SER A 83 10.20 -20.03 20.42
C SER A 83 10.65 -21.41 20.93
N GLN A 84 11.73 -21.99 20.39
CA GLN A 84 12.23 -23.29 20.84
C GLN A 84 13.02 -23.23 22.17
N PHE A 85 13.38 -22.03 22.65
CA PHE A 85 14.05 -21.85 23.94
C PHE A 85 13.03 -21.77 25.07
N GLU A 86 13.40 -22.25 26.27
CA GLU A 86 12.55 -22.18 27.45
C GLU A 86 12.14 -20.72 27.75
N GLY A 87 10.84 -20.47 27.82
CA GLY A 87 10.27 -19.13 28.03
C GLY A 87 10.21 -18.22 26.78
N GLY A 88 10.72 -18.68 25.63
CA GLY A 88 10.75 -17.91 24.38
C GLY A 88 9.38 -17.57 23.82
N ASP A 89 8.40 -18.47 23.98
CA ASP A 89 7.02 -18.27 23.54
C ASP A 89 6.29 -17.13 24.27
N LEU A 90 6.72 -16.77 25.49
CA LEU A 90 6.10 -15.72 26.29
C LEU A 90 6.62 -14.32 25.93
N ALA A 91 7.87 -14.23 25.45
CA ALA A 91 8.55 -12.95 25.22
C ALA A 91 7.95 -12.12 24.07
N TYR A 92 7.15 -12.75 23.19
CA TYR A 92 6.57 -12.12 22.00
C TYR A 92 5.04 -12.01 22.02
N ASN A 93 4.40 -12.33 23.14
CA ASN A 93 2.98 -12.06 23.31
C ASN A 93 2.76 -10.58 23.63
N VAL A 94 1.98 -9.87 22.81
CA VAL A 94 1.48 -8.55 23.16
C VAL A 94 0.33 -8.75 24.17
N MET A 95 0.64 -8.57 25.44
CA MET A 95 -0.37 -8.57 26.50
C MET A 95 -0.98 -7.17 26.59
N GLY A 96 -2.09 -6.96 25.90
CA GLY A 96 -2.87 -5.73 25.96
C GLY A 96 -4.36 -6.05 25.89
N ALA A 97 -5.14 -5.45 26.77
CA ALA A 97 -6.59 -5.45 26.68
C ALA A 97 -7.04 -4.02 26.39
N PHE A 98 -7.87 -3.86 25.36
CA PHE A 98 -8.47 -2.57 25.01
C PHE A 98 -9.97 -2.66 25.28
N VAL A 99 -10.51 -1.64 25.93
CA VAL A 99 -11.95 -1.50 26.13
C VAL A 99 -12.47 -0.57 25.05
N PHE A 100 -13.41 -1.06 24.26
CA PHE A 100 -14.16 -0.24 23.32
C PHE A 100 -15.46 0.22 23.99
N GLU A 101 -15.68 1.52 24.01
CA GLU A 101 -16.89 2.12 24.57
C GLU A 101 -17.93 2.34 23.46
N GLY A 102 -19.21 2.13 23.77
CA GLY A 102 -20.32 2.26 22.83
C GLY A 102 -21.09 0.96 22.59
N GLU A 103 -22.10 1.02 21.72
CA GLU A 103 -22.88 -0.16 21.34
C GLU A 103 -22.15 -0.96 20.26
N LEU A 104 -21.96 -2.25 20.51
CA LEU A 104 -21.35 -3.18 19.56
C LEU A 104 -22.41 -3.84 18.69
N ASP A 105 -22.37 -3.58 17.38
CA ASP A 105 -23.07 -4.39 16.37
C ASP A 105 -22.32 -5.72 16.17
N LYS A 106 -22.75 -6.73 16.94
CA LYS A 106 -22.13 -8.06 16.92
C LYS A 106 -22.23 -8.75 15.55
N PRO A 107 -23.38 -8.73 14.84
CA PRO A 107 -23.47 -9.26 13.48
C PRO A 107 -22.47 -8.64 12.51
N ALA A 108 -22.39 -7.31 12.45
CA ALA A 108 -21.47 -6.61 11.55
C ALA A 108 -20.00 -6.91 11.91
N PHE A 109 -19.69 -6.96 13.20
CA PHE A 109 -18.35 -7.33 13.69
C PHE A 109 -17.96 -8.75 13.25
N ALA A 110 -18.83 -9.74 13.46
CA ALA A 110 -18.57 -11.11 13.04
C ALA A 110 -18.38 -11.22 11.52
N GLN A 111 -19.23 -10.55 10.74
CA GLN A 111 -19.11 -10.53 9.28
C GLN A 111 -17.78 -9.93 8.81
N SER A 112 -17.32 -8.87 9.46
CA SER A 112 -16.05 -8.22 9.14
C SER A 112 -14.86 -9.18 9.35
N PHE A 113 -14.87 -9.98 10.42
CA PHE A 113 -13.83 -10.99 10.65
C PHE A 113 -13.87 -12.12 9.61
N THR A 114 -15.06 -12.58 9.21
CA THR A 114 -15.21 -13.58 8.14
C THR A 114 -14.76 -13.06 6.78
N ALA A 115 -14.85 -11.76 6.53
CA ALA A 115 -14.36 -11.16 5.29
C ALA A 115 -12.84 -10.95 5.29
N LEU A 116 -12.22 -10.81 6.46
CA LEU A 116 -10.79 -10.52 6.62
C LEU A 116 -9.92 -11.79 6.65
N ILE A 117 -10.41 -12.88 7.26
CA ILE A 117 -9.72 -14.16 7.45
C ILE A 117 -10.13 -15.15 6.38
#